data_AF-G4CRJ9-F1
#
_entry.id   AF-G4CRJ9-F1
#
_cell.length_a   1.000
_cell.length_b   1.000
_cell.length_c   1.000
_cell.angle_alpha   90.00
_cell.angle_beta   90.00
_cell.angle_gamma   90.00
#
_symmetry.space_group_name_H-M   'P 1'
#
loop_
_entity.id
_entity.type
_entity.pdbx_description
1 polymer ?
#
loop_
_entity_poly.entity_id
_entity_poly.type
_entity_poly.pdbx_seq_one_letter_code
_entity_poly.pdbx_strand_id
1 'polypeptide(L)'
;MAALENSGWKEKLIKRKAHAWSPTFSLSYRLGDNGRLYGRWAQTTRMPSSFEDISGFSASRRSYKMKPERGTNLKIDYVHNLRHILPGNPENADIKLGMV
;
A
#
# COMPACT_ATOMS: atom_id res chain seq x y z
N MET A 1 -16.71 47.54 25.23
CA MET A 1 -17.03 46.62 24.11
C MET A 1 -16.44 47.16 22.81
N ALA A 2 -15.12 47.33 22.70
CA ALA A 2 -14.48 47.84 21.46
C ALA A 2 -12.98 47.47 21.38
N ALA A 3 -12.55 46.38 22.02
CA ALA A 3 -11.14 46.01 22.11
C ALA A 3 -10.86 44.55 21.71
N LEU A 4 -11.79 43.89 21.01
CA LEU A 4 -11.64 42.51 20.53
C LEU A 4 -11.83 42.38 19.00
N GLU A 5 -11.79 43.49 18.25
CA GLU A 5 -12.02 43.51 16.80
C GLU A 5 -10.73 43.75 16.02
N ASN A 6 -9.58 43.27 16.50
CA ASN A 6 -8.31 43.41 15.77
C ASN A 6 -7.24 42.36 16.13
N SER A 7 -7.65 41.17 16.57
CA SER A 7 -6.71 40.05 16.69
C SER A 7 -6.63 39.31 15.35
N GLY A 8 -5.98 39.97 14.38
CA GLY A 8 -5.70 39.47 13.03
C GLY A 8 -4.75 38.27 12.99
N TRP A 9 -5.10 37.18 13.68
CA TRP A 9 -4.41 35.90 13.57
C TRP A 9 -4.86 35.19 12.29
N LYS A 10 -4.38 35.67 11.15
CA LYS A 10 -4.36 34.86 9.92
C LYS A 10 -3.19 33.90 10.04
N GLU A 11 -3.38 32.81 10.79
CA GLU A 11 -2.46 31.68 10.75
C GLU A 11 -2.33 31.22 9.30
N LYS A 12 -1.14 31.43 8.73
CA LYS A 12 -0.81 31.03 7.37
C LYS A 12 -0.67 29.50 7.38
N LEU A 13 -1.80 28.80 7.26
CA LEU A 13 -1.84 27.34 7.17
C LEU A 13 -0.89 26.89 6.06
N ILE A 14 0.25 26.31 6.43
CA ILE A 14 1.23 25.78 5.48
C ILE A 14 0.63 24.50 4.88
N LYS A 15 -0.16 24.65 3.82
CA LYS A 15 -0.71 23.51 3.07
C LYS A 15 0.40 22.86 2.26
N ARG A 16 0.89 21.69 2.69
CA ARG A 16 1.75 20.85 1.87
C ARG A 16 0.89 19.91 1.02
N LYS A 17 1.18 19.86 -0.27
CA LYS A 17 0.61 18.90 -1.22
C LYS A 17 1.73 17.99 -1.71
N ALA A 18 1.47 16.69 -1.74
CA ALA A 18 2.35 15.69 -2.33
C ALA A 18 1.56 14.88 -3.35
N HIS A 19 2.24 14.46 -4.42
CA HIS A 19 1.67 13.58 -5.44
C HIS A 19 2.50 12.31 -5.52
N ALA A 20 1.80 11.19 -5.62
CA ALA A 20 2.41 9.87 -5.73
C ALA A 20 1.59 9.02 -6.69
N TRP A 21 2.27 8.12 -7.40
CA TRP A 21 1.66 7.14 -8.28
C TRP A 21 2.04 5.74 -7.78
N SER A 22 1.05 4.86 -7.72
CA SER A 22 1.17 3.52 -7.13
C SER A 22 0.61 2.48 -8.11
N PRO A 23 1.33 2.17 -9.21
CA PRO A 23 0.87 1.20 -10.19
C PRO A 23 0.81 -0.21 -9.62
N THR A 24 -0.13 -1.00 -10.12
CA THR A 24 -0.25 -2.42 -9.82
C THR A 24 -0.49 -3.20 -11.09
N PHE A 25 0.22 -4.31 -11.24
CA PHE A 25 0.10 -5.27 -12.32
C PHE A 25 -0.22 -6.65 -11.75
N SER A 26 -1.13 -7.37 -12.39
CA SER A 26 -1.48 -8.74 -12.01
C SER A 26 -1.64 -9.60 -13.26
N LEU A 27 -1.04 -10.78 -13.22
CA LEU A 27 -1.12 -11.79 -14.25
C LEU A 27 -1.72 -13.06 -13.66
N SER A 28 -2.70 -13.64 -14.34
CA SER A 28 -3.24 -14.95 -13.97
C SER A 28 -3.21 -15.86 -15.19
N TYR A 29 -2.62 -17.03 -15.03
CA TYR A 29 -2.52 -18.03 -16.08
C TYR A 29 -3.14 -19.35 -15.62
N ARG A 30 -4.00 -19.94 -16.44
CA ARG A 30 -4.57 -21.26 -16.18
C ARG A 30 -3.69 -22.31 -16.83
N LEU A 31 -3.14 -23.21 -16.02
CA LEU A 31 -2.35 -24.36 -16.44
C LEU A 31 -3.32 -25.54 -16.59
N GLY A 32 -3.99 -25.61 -17.74
CA GLY A 32 -5.00 -26.64 -18.02
C GLY A 32 -6.19 -26.60 -17.05
N ASP A 33 -6.62 -27.78 -16.62
CA ASP A 33 -7.80 -27.96 -15.75
C ASP A 33 -7.45 -27.99 -14.26
N ASN A 34 -6.19 -28.25 -13.91
CA ASN A 34 -5.78 -28.56 -12.53
C ASN A 34 -4.80 -27.53 -11.92
N GLY A 35 -4.31 -26.57 -12.70
CA GLY A 35 -3.30 -25.63 -12.21
C GLY A 35 -3.69 -24.19 -12.50
N ARG A 36 -3.33 -23.28 -11.59
CA ARG A 36 -3.46 -21.84 -11.81
C ARG A 36 -2.28 -21.11 -11.21
N LEU A 37 -1.63 -20.30 -12.03
CA LEU A 37 -0.54 -19.44 -11.61
C LEU A 37 -1.04 -18.00 -11.51
N TYR A 38 -0.65 -17.31 -10.45
CA TYR A 38 -0.92 -15.90 -10.24
C TYR A 38 0.39 -15.18 -9.95
N GLY A 39 0.65 -14.10 -10.68
CA GLY A 39 1.71 -13.16 -10.38
C GLY A 39 1.11 -11.80 -10.08
N ARG A 40 1.62 -11.11 -9.08
CA ARG A 40 1.24 -9.73 -8.78
C ARG A 40 2.47 -8.90 -8.49
N TRP A 41 2.63 -7.80 -9.22
CA TRP A 41 3.61 -6.78 -8.95
C TRP A 41 2.86 -5.51 -8.52
N ALA A 42 3.19 -4.96 -7.36
CA ALA A 42 2.51 -3.77 -6.84
C ALA A 42 3.55 -2.79 -6.29
N GLN A 43 3.49 -1.56 -6.79
CA GLN A 43 4.24 -0.45 -6.21
C GLN A 43 3.32 0.32 -5.28
N THR A 44 3.71 0.44 -4.02
CA THR A 44 3.00 1.25 -3.01
C THR A 44 3.79 2.51 -2.74
N THR A 45 3.11 3.65 -2.69
CA THR A 45 3.70 4.90 -2.24
C THR A 45 2.89 5.44 -1.07
N ARG A 46 3.53 5.64 0.09
CA ARG A 46 2.92 6.23 1.28
C ARG A 46 3.36 7.67 1.42
N MET A 47 2.38 8.56 1.56
CA MET A 47 2.65 9.96 1.88
C MET A 47 3.03 10.09 3.36
N PRO A 48 3.95 11.00 3.71
CA PRO A 48 4.28 11.26 5.11
C PRO A 48 3.04 11.76 5.86
N SER A 49 2.87 11.29 7.10
CA SER A 49 1.75 11.68 7.97
C SER A 49 1.98 13.07 8.59
N SER A 50 0.90 13.77 8.96
CA SER A 50 1.00 15.05 9.71
C SER A 50 1.85 14.91 10.97
N PHE A 51 1.80 13.78 11.67
CA PHE A 51 2.62 13.52 12.87
C PHE A 51 4.11 13.38 12.58
N GLU A 52 4.48 12.89 11.40
CA GLU A 52 5.88 12.80 10.96
C GLU A 52 6.42 14.19 10.60
N ASP A 53 5.55 15.14 10.25
CA ASP A 53 5.89 16.56 10.01
C ASP A 53 5.93 17.38 11.32
N ILE A 54 5.20 16.97 12.36
CA ILE A 54 5.09 17.66 13.67
C ILE A 54 6.24 17.28 14.64
N SER A 55 7.02 16.24 14.35
CA SER A 55 8.19 15.82 15.17
C SER A 55 9.36 16.83 15.19
N GLY A 56 9.14 18.06 14.71
CA GLY A 56 10.03 19.22 14.87
C GLY A 56 9.60 20.21 15.96
N PHE A 57 8.55 19.96 16.75
CA PHE A 57 8.05 20.95 17.71
C PHE A 57 8.94 21.17 18.96
N SER A 58 9.82 20.23 19.33
CA SER A 58 10.72 20.40 20.50
C SER A 58 12.22 20.33 20.21
N ALA A 59 12.62 19.81 19.05
CA ALA A 59 14.02 19.78 18.63
C ALA A 59 14.14 20.62 17.36
N SER A 60 14.97 21.66 17.39
CA SER A 60 15.39 22.47 16.24
C SER A 60 16.04 21.59 15.15
N ARG A 61 15.24 20.79 14.45
CA ARG A 61 15.63 20.03 13.28
C ARG A 61 14.84 20.63 12.13
N ARG A 62 15.58 21.27 11.21
CA ARG A 62 15.09 21.74 9.91
C ARG A 62 14.08 20.73 9.38
N SER A 63 12.87 21.16 9.03
CA SER A 63 11.89 20.34 8.32
C SER A 63 12.54 19.78 7.06
N TYR A 64 13.10 18.58 7.15
CA TYR A 64 13.57 17.85 5.99
C TYR A 64 12.31 17.51 5.20
N LYS A 65 12.29 17.86 3.91
CA LYS A 65 11.25 17.36 3.00
C LYS A 65 11.35 15.83 2.97
N MET A 66 10.59 15.15 3.82
CA MET A 66 10.50 13.70 3.79
C MET A 66 9.92 13.29 2.44
N LYS A 67 10.69 12.50 1.70
CA LYS A 67 10.25 11.96 0.43
C LYS A 67 9.17 10.90 0.71
N PRO A 68 8.15 10.78 -0.14
CA PRO A 68 7.16 9.70 -0.04
C PRO A 68 7.87 8.34 0.03
N GLU A 69 7.44 7.50 0.96
CA GLU A 69 7.95 6.13 1.13
C GLU A 69 7.47 5.29 -0.05
N ARG A 70 8.38 4.61 -0.75
CA ARG A 70 8.06 3.73 -1.88
C ARG A 70 8.41 2.29 -1.53
N GLY A 71 7.42 1.41 -1.60
CA GLY A 71 7.59 -0.04 -1.49
C GLY A 71 7.27 -0.72 -2.81
N THR A 72 7.97 -1.81 -3.12
CA THR A 72 7.67 -2.66 -4.27
C THR A 72 7.44 -4.07 -3.75
N ASN A 73 6.28 -4.63 -4.04
CA ASN A 73 5.89 -5.98 -3.65
C ASN A 73 5.75 -6.82 -4.91
N LEU A 74 6.46 -7.95 -4.96
CA LEU A 74 6.31 -8.96 -6.00
C LEU A 74 5.81 -10.23 -5.34
N LYS A 75 4.67 -10.75 -5.80
CA LYS A 75 4.09 -12.00 -5.30
C LYS A 75 3.89 -12.98 -6.44
N ILE A 76 4.23 -14.23 -6.19
CA ILE A 76 4.00 -15.33 -7.12
C ILE A 76 3.30 -16.44 -6.35
N ASP A 77 2.13 -16.82 -6.81
CA ASP A 77 1.30 -17.87 -6.23
C ASP A 77 1.02 -18.95 -7.27
N TYR A 78 1.06 -20.20 -6.85
CA TYR A 78 0.63 -21.36 -7.62
C TYR A 78 -0.50 -22.08 -6.88
N VAL A 79 -1.57 -22.39 -7.58
CA VAL A 79 -2.72 -23.15 -7.07
C VAL A 79 -2.80 -24.44 -7.86
N HIS A 80 -2.88 -25.55 -7.16
CA HIS A 80 -3.06 -26.87 -7.75
C HIS A 80 -4.32 -27.54 -7.20
N ASN A 81 -5.15 -28.04 -8.10
CA ASN A 81 -6.38 -28.76 -7.80
C ASN A 81 -6.09 -30.27 -7.73
N LEU A 82 -6.21 -30.81 -6.52
CA LEU A 82 -5.97 -32.22 -6.20
C LEU A 82 -7.22 -33.09 -6.31
N ARG A 83 -8.35 -32.60 -6.84
CA ARG A 83 -9.60 -33.39 -6.90
C ARG A 83 -9.41 -34.73 -7.61
N HIS A 84 -8.52 -34.79 -8.60
CA HIS A 84 -8.24 -36.00 -9.37
C HIS A 84 -7.49 -37.08 -8.59
N ILE A 85 -6.84 -36.74 -7.47
CA ILE A 85 -5.93 -37.63 -6.73
C ILE A 85 -6.53 -38.10 -5.41
N LEU A 86 -7.56 -37.41 -4.89
CA LEU A 86 -8.23 -37.80 -3.66
C LEU A 86 -9.37 -38.79 -3.93
N PRO A 87 -9.43 -39.92 -3.21
CA PRO A 87 -10.58 -40.82 -3.27
C PRO A 87 -11.84 -40.09 -2.78
N GLY A 88 -12.94 -40.20 -3.54
CA GLY A 88 -14.23 -39.61 -3.19
C GLY A 88 -14.60 -38.31 -3.92
N ASN A 89 -13.83 -37.86 -4.92
CA ASN A 89 -14.14 -36.68 -5.75
C ASN A 89 -14.58 -35.45 -4.92
N PRO A 90 -13.73 -34.97 -3.99
CA PRO A 90 -14.10 -33.88 -3.08
C PRO A 90 -14.44 -32.60 -3.83
N GLU A 91 -15.45 -31.88 -3.34
CA GLU A 91 -15.93 -30.66 -3.99
C GLU A 91 -14.90 -29.53 -3.93
N ASN A 92 -13.93 -29.51 -3.01
CA ASN A 92 -12.86 -28.52 -2.99
C ASN A 92 -11.55 -29.16 -2.51
N ALA A 93 -10.51 -29.14 -3.35
CA ALA A 93 -9.21 -29.73 -3.03
C ALA A 93 -8.06 -28.90 -3.64
N ASP A 94 -8.13 -27.58 -3.49
CA ASP A 94 -7.12 -26.67 -4.03
C ASP A 94 -6.04 -26.39 -2.98
N ILE A 95 -4.77 -26.65 -3.32
CA ILE A 95 -3.61 -26.22 -2.52
C ILE A 95 -3.02 -24.99 -3.19
N LYS A 96 -2.83 -23.92 -2.40
CA LYS A 96 -2.13 -22.71 -2.82
C LYS A 96 -0.75 -22.65 -2.16
N LEU A 97 0.29 -22.51 -2.97
CA LEU A 97 1.64 -22.19 -2.54
C LEU A 97 1.96 -20.76 -3.00
N GLY A 98 2.49 -19.93 -2.11
CA GLY A 98 2.79 -18.53 -2.41
C GLY A 98 4.16 -18.11 -1.90
N MET A 99 4.83 -17.25 -2.65
CA MET A 99 6.06 -16.57 -2.27
C MET A 99 5.85 -15.05 -2.36
N VAL A 100 6.42 -14.33 -1.39
CA VAL A 100 6.33 -12.87 -1.20
C VAL A 100 7.72 -12.25 -1.27
#